data_AF-H9F8B8-F1
#
_entry.id   AF-H9F8B8-F1
#
_cell.length_a   1.000
_cell.length_b   1.000
_cell.length_c   1.000
_cell.angle_alpha   90.00
_cell.angle_beta   90.00
_cell.angle_gamma   90.00
#
_symmetry.space_group_name_H-M   'P 1'
#
loop_
_entity.id
_entity.type
_entity.pdbx_description
1 polymer ?
#
loop_
_entity_poly.entity_id
_entity_poly.type
_entity_poly.pdbx_seq_one_letter_code
_entity_poly.pdbx_strand_id
1 'polypeptide(L)'
;RNQSHKEMHSLHPGDLYPFTRKPLFIIVDSSNSVAYKNFTNLFGQPLVCLLSPTAYPKALQDQSQRGSLFTLFLNNPLMAFLFVSGLSSMRRGLWEKCQEYLRKINRDIAQLLTHSRSIDQAFLQFFGDEFLRLLLTRFIFCSATMRMHKIFRETRNYPESYPQLPRDETVENPHLQKHILELASILDVRNVFFENTIDDY
;
A
#
# COMPACT_ATOMS: atom_id res chain seq x y z
N ARG A 1 -22.60 29.06 5.89
CA ARG A 1 -22.15 28.27 4.73
C ARG A 1 -20.66 28.54 4.56
N ASN A 2 -19.79 27.74 5.18
CA ASN A 2 -18.34 27.89 5.01
C ASN A 2 -17.97 27.35 3.64
N GLN A 3 -17.75 28.23 2.67
CA GLN A 3 -16.99 27.88 1.49
C GLN A 3 -15.58 27.59 1.98
N SER A 4 -15.22 26.31 2.10
CA SER A 4 -13.83 25.90 2.23
C SER A 4 -13.12 26.35 0.97
N HIS A 5 -12.51 27.54 1.01
CA HIS A 5 -11.64 28.00 -0.06
C HIS A 5 -10.58 26.92 -0.29
N LYS A 6 -10.36 26.52 -1.55
CA LYS A 6 -9.28 25.60 -1.89
C LYS A 6 -7.98 26.18 -1.36
N GLU A 7 -7.21 25.38 -0.64
CA GLU A 7 -5.97 25.80 -0.02
C GLU A 7 -4.99 26.27 -1.11
N MET A 8 -4.60 27.54 -1.07
CA MET A 8 -3.83 28.19 -2.14
C MET A 8 -2.47 27.54 -2.39
N HIS A 9 -1.94 26.80 -1.40
CA HIS A 9 -0.62 26.18 -1.43
C HIS A 9 -0.65 24.66 -1.61
N SER A 10 -1.79 24.09 -1.99
CA SER A 10 -1.90 22.67 -2.34
C SER A 10 -1.34 22.39 -3.74
N LEU A 11 -0.51 21.34 -3.87
CA LEU A 11 -0.06 20.82 -5.16
C LEU A 11 -1.12 19.89 -5.75
N HIS A 12 -1.69 20.26 -6.89
CA HIS A 12 -2.73 19.52 -7.59
C HIS A 12 -2.16 18.68 -8.74
N PRO A 13 -2.85 17.61 -9.17
CA PRO A 13 -2.43 16.84 -10.35
C PRO A 13 -2.22 17.71 -11.59
N GLY A 14 -3.05 18.74 -11.76
CA GLY A 14 -2.96 19.67 -12.88
C GLY A 14 -1.66 20.48 -12.93
N ASP A 15 -1.05 20.73 -11.78
CA ASP A 15 0.21 21.48 -11.67
C ASP A 15 1.39 20.66 -12.22
N LEU A 16 1.23 19.35 -12.34
CA LEU A 16 2.24 18.44 -12.88
C LEU A 16 2.15 18.30 -14.40
N TYR A 17 1.08 18.75 -15.06
CA TYR A 17 0.95 18.58 -16.53
C TYR A 17 2.12 19.13 -17.35
N PRO A 18 2.68 20.32 -17.06
CA PRO A 18 3.84 20.82 -17.81
C PRO A 18 5.06 19.89 -17.75
N PHE A 19 5.15 19.04 -16.72
CA PHE A 19 6.29 18.19 -16.43
C PHE A 19 6.08 16.71 -16.77
N THR A 20 4.90 16.31 -17.28
CA THR A 20 4.48 14.90 -17.37
C THR A 20 4.32 14.37 -18.80
N ARG A 21 5.07 14.94 -19.76
CA ARG A 21 5.16 14.42 -21.14
C ARG A 21 5.92 13.09 -21.26
N LYS A 22 6.42 12.54 -20.16
CA LYS A 22 7.15 11.26 -20.05
C LYS A 22 6.39 10.33 -19.10
N PRO A 23 6.66 9.00 -19.14
CA PRO A 23 6.15 8.09 -18.12
C PRO A 23 6.42 8.63 -16.72
N LEU A 24 5.39 8.63 -15.87
CA LEU A 24 5.42 9.21 -14.54
C LEU A 24 4.94 8.21 -13.47
N PHE A 25 5.73 8.05 -12.42
CA PHE A 25 5.37 7.30 -11.22
C PHE A 25 5.38 8.24 -10.02
N ILE A 26 4.27 8.36 -9.30
CA ILE A 26 4.13 9.26 -8.14
C ILE A 26 3.72 8.48 -6.90
N ILE A 27 4.31 8.84 -5.76
CA ILE A 27 3.81 8.47 -4.43
C ILE A 27 3.25 9.73 -3.77
N VAL A 28 1.97 9.70 -3.39
CA VAL A 28 1.29 10.83 -2.74
C VAL A 28 0.97 10.43 -1.30
N ASP A 29 1.79 10.90 -0.36
CA ASP A 29 1.59 10.70 1.07
C ASP A 29 0.98 11.95 1.71
N SER A 30 -0.36 11.99 1.76
CA SER A 30 -1.14 13.15 2.18
C SER A 30 -2.54 12.74 2.66
N SER A 31 -3.12 13.51 3.57
CA SER A 31 -4.53 13.37 3.98
C SER A 31 -5.52 13.65 2.84
N ASN A 32 -5.06 14.25 1.73
CA ASN A 32 -5.84 14.49 0.52
C ASN A 32 -5.25 13.76 -0.72
N SER A 33 -4.56 12.63 -0.50
CA SER A 33 -3.95 11.83 -1.58
C SER A 33 -4.94 11.46 -2.69
N VAL A 34 -6.21 11.26 -2.34
CA VAL A 34 -7.31 10.92 -3.27
C VAL A 34 -7.55 11.94 -4.38
N ALA A 35 -7.05 13.17 -4.24
CA ALA A 35 -7.07 14.16 -5.30
C ALA A 35 -6.37 13.67 -6.60
N TYR A 36 -5.41 12.74 -6.46
CA TYR A 36 -4.66 12.15 -7.57
C TYR A 36 -5.30 10.89 -8.18
N LYS A 37 -6.45 10.43 -7.67
CA LYS A 37 -7.18 9.29 -8.28
C LYS A 37 -7.73 9.57 -9.67
N ASN A 38 -7.99 10.84 -9.98
CA ASN A 38 -8.55 11.26 -11.25
C ASN A 38 -7.52 12.04 -12.08
N PHE A 39 -6.24 11.65 -11.97
CA PHE A 39 -5.17 12.28 -12.72
C PHE A 39 -5.32 11.93 -14.20
N THR A 40 -5.92 12.85 -14.96
CA THR A 40 -6.22 12.65 -16.38
C THR A 40 -4.92 12.48 -17.16
N ASN A 41 -4.78 11.40 -17.91
CA ASN A 41 -3.60 11.18 -18.73
C ASN A 41 -3.72 11.97 -20.05
N LEU A 42 -3.17 13.19 -20.09
CA LEU A 42 -3.27 14.07 -21.26
C LEU A 42 -2.37 13.67 -22.42
N PHE A 43 -1.30 12.89 -22.18
CA PHE A 43 -0.26 12.63 -23.17
C PHE A 43 -0.18 11.16 -23.60
N GLY A 44 -1.09 10.32 -23.11
CA GLY A 44 -1.09 8.88 -23.37
C GLY A 44 0.16 8.16 -22.85
N GLN A 45 0.90 8.78 -21.92
CA GLN A 45 2.10 8.20 -21.32
C GLN A 45 1.73 7.38 -20.08
N PRO A 46 2.46 6.31 -19.74
CA PRO A 46 2.24 5.56 -18.51
C PRO A 46 2.22 6.47 -17.28
N LEU A 47 1.20 6.33 -16.47
CA LEU A 47 1.03 7.07 -15.23
C LEU A 47 0.63 6.10 -14.15
N VAL A 48 1.39 6.04 -13.07
CA VAL A 48 1.01 5.32 -11.84
C VAL A 48 1.09 6.27 -10.66
N CYS A 49 0.06 6.29 -9.83
CA CYS A 49 0.04 6.99 -8.55
C CYS A 49 -0.22 5.97 -7.43
N LEU A 50 0.63 5.96 -6.42
CA LEU A 50 0.43 5.26 -5.16
C LEU A 50 0.00 6.28 -4.11
N LEU A 51 -1.20 6.10 -3.56
CA LEU A 51 -1.88 7.07 -2.71
C LEU A 51 -1.95 6.53 -1.29
N SER A 52 -1.48 7.30 -0.32
CA SER A 52 -1.61 6.95 1.10
C SER A 52 -3.09 6.88 1.53
N PRO A 53 -3.40 6.22 2.66
CA PRO A 53 -4.67 6.43 3.34
C PRO A 53 -4.93 7.91 3.62
N THR A 54 -6.19 8.35 3.55
CA THR A 54 -6.58 9.73 3.90
C THR A 54 -6.83 9.89 5.40
N ALA A 55 -6.99 8.79 6.13
CA ALA A 55 -7.16 8.78 7.57
C ALA A 55 -6.61 7.49 8.17
N TYR A 56 -5.85 7.60 9.26
CA TYR A 56 -5.46 6.44 10.06
C TYR A 56 -6.42 6.22 11.24
N PRO A 57 -6.58 4.97 11.73
CA PRO A 57 -7.35 4.70 12.95
C PRO A 57 -6.87 5.53 14.13
N LYS A 58 -7.79 5.96 15.01
CA LYS A 58 -7.48 6.82 16.18
C LYS A 58 -6.34 6.26 17.05
N ALA A 59 -6.30 4.95 17.24
CA ALA A 59 -5.24 4.26 17.99
C ALA A 59 -3.82 4.47 17.44
N LEU A 60 -3.69 4.86 16.16
CA LEU A 60 -2.41 5.17 15.50
C LEU A 60 -2.15 6.68 15.37
N GLN A 61 -3.16 7.53 15.53
CA GLN A 61 -3.03 8.99 15.37
C GLN A 61 -2.17 9.63 16.48
N ASP A 62 -2.27 9.13 17.72
CA ASP A 62 -1.44 9.61 18.84
C ASP A 62 0.05 9.31 18.66
N GLN A 63 0.41 8.45 17.71
CA GLN A 63 1.80 8.14 17.38
C GLN A 63 2.38 9.05 16.28
N SER A 64 1.69 10.17 15.98
CA SER A 64 2.00 11.16 14.92
C SER A 64 3.43 11.74 14.91
N GLN A 65 4.21 11.56 15.97
CA GLN A 65 5.62 11.96 16.02
C GLN A 65 6.57 11.01 15.24
N ARG A 66 6.07 9.88 14.72
CA ARG A 66 6.91 8.82 14.11
C ARG A 66 6.98 8.83 12.58
N GLY A 67 6.45 9.86 11.92
CA GLY A 67 6.37 9.94 10.46
C GLY A 67 5.21 9.13 9.86
N SER A 68 5.08 9.10 8.53
CA SER A 68 3.96 8.43 7.88
C SER A 68 4.12 6.91 7.87
N LEU A 69 3.07 6.20 8.31
CA LEU A 69 3.00 4.74 8.26
C LEU A 69 3.05 4.22 6.81
N PHE A 70 2.44 4.92 5.86
CA PHE A 70 2.48 4.54 4.45
C PHE A 70 3.93 4.57 3.92
N THR A 71 4.63 5.68 4.12
CA THR A 71 6.07 5.77 3.79
C THR A 71 6.89 4.70 4.53
N LEU A 72 6.58 4.40 5.79
CA LEU A 72 7.27 3.34 6.53
C LEU A 72 7.08 1.97 5.88
N PHE A 73 5.89 1.63 5.40
CA PHE A 73 5.66 0.39 4.65
C PHE A 73 6.45 0.35 3.33
N LEU A 74 6.50 1.47 2.60
CA LEU A 74 7.24 1.56 1.34
C LEU A 74 8.76 1.50 1.54
N ASN A 75 9.28 1.95 2.69
CA ASN A 75 10.71 1.94 3.01
C ASN A 75 11.17 0.65 3.72
N ASN A 76 10.42 0.21 4.74
CA ASN A 76 10.73 -0.94 5.58
C ASN A 76 9.43 -1.68 5.97
N PRO A 77 8.90 -2.53 5.08
CA PRO A 77 7.61 -3.20 5.28
C PRO A 77 7.56 -4.09 6.53
N LEU A 78 8.67 -4.71 6.93
CA LEU A 78 8.70 -5.53 8.13
C LEU A 78 8.56 -4.67 9.40
N MET A 79 9.30 -3.55 9.49
CA MET A 79 9.12 -2.61 10.62
C MET A 79 7.70 -2.06 10.68
N ALA A 80 7.12 -1.71 9.54
CA ALA A 80 5.74 -1.23 9.47
C ALA A 80 4.74 -2.29 9.95
N PHE A 81 4.94 -3.54 9.55
CA PHE A 81 4.12 -4.68 9.97
C PHE A 81 4.17 -4.89 11.49
N LEU A 82 5.37 -4.84 12.09
CA LEU A 82 5.54 -4.94 13.54
C LEU A 82 4.86 -3.80 14.28
N PHE A 83 5.05 -2.59 13.78
CA PHE A 83 4.48 -1.38 14.34
C PHE A 83 2.96 -1.46 14.41
N VAL A 84 2.28 -1.82 13.31
CA VAL A 84 0.81 -1.94 13.31
C VAL A 84 0.35 -3.09 14.21
N SER A 85 1.15 -4.16 14.29
CA SER A 85 0.86 -5.31 15.15
C SER A 85 1.15 -5.08 16.64
N GLY A 86 1.56 -3.86 17.04
CA GLY A 86 1.82 -3.51 18.43
C GLY A 86 3.17 -3.98 18.98
N LEU A 87 4.11 -4.40 18.11
CA LEU A 87 5.43 -4.86 18.49
C LEU A 87 6.46 -3.72 18.37
N SER A 88 7.23 -3.49 19.43
CA SER A 88 8.24 -2.42 19.50
C SER A 88 9.67 -2.89 19.25
N SER A 89 9.96 -4.17 19.43
CA SER A 89 11.29 -4.76 19.23
C SER A 89 11.19 -6.25 18.89
N MET A 90 12.27 -6.81 18.34
CA MET A 90 12.34 -8.23 17.98
C MET A 90 13.74 -8.78 18.15
N ARG A 91 13.84 -10.05 18.55
CA ARG A 91 15.10 -10.80 18.55
C ARG A 91 15.61 -10.97 17.12
N ARG A 92 16.93 -10.83 16.93
CA ARG A 92 17.60 -10.90 15.62
C ARG A 92 17.25 -12.14 14.80
N GLY A 93 17.26 -13.34 15.41
CA GLY A 93 16.96 -14.58 14.68
C GLY A 93 15.50 -14.63 14.16
N LEU A 94 14.56 -14.08 14.92
CA LEU A 94 13.17 -13.97 14.46
C LEU A 94 13.04 -12.92 13.36
N TRP A 95 13.79 -11.82 13.46
CA TRP A 95 13.84 -10.78 12.44
C TRP A 95 14.31 -11.32 11.09
N GLU A 96 15.42 -12.07 11.09
CA GLU A 96 15.97 -12.70 9.89
C GLU A 96 14.97 -13.69 9.27
N LYS A 97 14.29 -14.49 10.10
CA LYS A 97 13.22 -15.41 9.66
C LYS A 97 12.04 -14.67 9.01
N CYS A 98 11.53 -13.61 9.65
CA CYS A 98 10.45 -12.80 9.09
C CYS A 98 10.86 -12.07 7.82
N GLN A 99 12.11 -11.60 7.75
CA GLN A 99 12.63 -10.92 6.57
C GLN A 99 12.71 -11.89 5.38
N GLU A 100 13.17 -13.12 5.60
CA GLU A 100 13.18 -14.15 4.57
C GLU A 100 11.77 -14.52 4.12
N TYR A 101 10.85 -14.67 5.07
CA TYR A 101 9.45 -14.94 4.74
C TYR A 101 8.83 -13.79 3.94
N LEU A 102 9.12 -12.54 4.30
CA LEU A 102 8.66 -11.37 3.57
C LEU A 102 9.26 -11.29 2.15
N ARG A 103 10.49 -11.79 1.92
CA ARG A 103 11.05 -11.92 0.56
C ARG A 103 10.22 -12.89 -0.28
N LYS A 104 9.76 -14.01 0.30
CA LYS A 104 8.83 -14.93 -0.37
C LYS A 104 7.53 -14.21 -0.75
N ILE A 105 6.90 -13.52 0.20
CA ILE A 105 5.67 -12.75 -0.06
C ILE A 105 5.87 -11.74 -1.21
N ASN A 106 6.98 -11.00 -1.22
CA ASN A 106 7.28 -10.04 -2.29
C ASN A 106 7.43 -10.70 -3.66
N ARG A 107 8.00 -11.92 -3.72
CA ARG A 107 8.09 -12.69 -4.98
C ARG A 107 6.70 -13.14 -5.45
N ASP A 108 5.85 -13.56 -4.53
CA ASP A 108 4.49 -14.00 -4.87
C ASP A 108 3.64 -12.81 -5.33
N ILE A 109 3.76 -11.64 -4.69
CA ILE A 109 3.15 -10.38 -5.15
C ILE A 109 3.65 -10.00 -6.55
N ALA A 110 4.96 -10.12 -6.79
CA ALA A 110 5.54 -9.85 -8.11
C ALA A 110 4.94 -10.77 -9.19
N GLN A 111 4.65 -12.03 -8.86
CA GLN A 111 3.97 -12.95 -9.76
C GLN A 111 2.52 -12.55 -10.01
N LEU A 112 1.76 -12.20 -8.96
CA LEU A 112 0.38 -11.69 -9.11
C LEU A 112 0.34 -10.49 -10.07
N LEU A 113 1.27 -9.55 -9.91
CA LEU A 113 1.36 -8.35 -10.75
C LEU A 113 1.65 -8.65 -12.22
N THR A 114 2.45 -9.68 -12.51
CA THR A 114 2.94 -9.97 -13.87
C THR A 114 2.10 -10.98 -14.64
N HIS A 115 1.30 -11.79 -13.94
CA HIS A 115 0.46 -12.83 -14.57
C HIS A 115 -0.99 -12.37 -14.78
N SER A 116 -1.47 -11.39 -14.02
CA SER A 116 -2.82 -10.86 -14.18
C SER A 116 -2.97 -10.09 -15.49
N ARG A 117 -4.04 -10.40 -16.24
CA ARG A 117 -4.39 -9.69 -17.47
C ARG A 117 -5.24 -8.44 -17.23
N SER A 118 -5.79 -8.28 -16.03
CA SER A 118 -6.63 -7.14 -15.65
C SER A 118 -5.83 -5.96 -15.11
N ILE A 119 -4.53 -6.15 -14.86
CA ILE A 119 -3.62 -5.08 -14.44
C ILE A 119 -3.29 -4.16 -15.61
N ASP A 120 -3.41 -2.86 -15.36
CA ASP A 120 -3.08 -1.83 -16.35
C ASP A 120 -1.60 -1.92 -16.77
N GLN A 121 -1.37 -1.80 -18.08
CA GLN A 121 -0.03 -1.89 -18.68
C GLN A 121 0.95 -0.86 -18.10
N ALA A 122 0.48 0.28 -17.59
CA ALA A 122 1.33 1.26 -16.93
C ALA A 122 2.09 0.64 -15.74
N PHE A 123 1.44 -0.20 -14.94
CA PHE A 123 2.12 -0.91 -13.84
C PHE A 123 3.24 -1.80 -14.36
N LEU A 124 2.98 -2.58 -15.41
CA LEU A 124 3.97 -3.50 -15.99
C LEU A 124 5.18 -2.76 -16.58
N GLN A 125 4.96 -1.60 -17.19
CA GLN A 125 6.04 -0.78 -17.73
C GLN A 125 6.97 -0.26 -16.63
N PHE A 126 6.43 0.23 -15.51
CA PHE A 126 7.26 0.63 -14.37
C PHE A 126 7.85 -0.55 -13.61
N PHE A 127 7.20 -1.71 -13.64
CA PHE A 127 7.68 -2.94 -13.00
C PHE A 127 9.01 -3.43 -13.59
N GLY A 128 9.37 -3.00 -14.81
CA GLY A 128 10.68 -3.28 -15.41
C GLY A 128 11.85 -2.71 -14.60
N ASP A 129 11.65 -1.58 -13.91
CA ASP A 129 12.63 -0.96 -13.04
C ASP A 129 12.66 -1.63 -11.66
N GLU A 130 13.86 -1.96 -11.15
CA GLU A 130 14.01 -2.70 -9.89
C GLU A 130 13.53 -1.91 -8.67
N PHE A 131 13.76 -0.60 -8.64
CA PHE A 131 13.36 0.26 -7.53
C PHE A 131 11.84 0.47 -7.52
N LEU A 132 11.23 0.73 -8.67
CA LEU A 132 9.78 0.87 -8.79
C LEU A 132 9.05 -0.46 -8.55
N ARG A 133 9.63 -1.57 -9.00
CA ARG A 133 9.16 -2.93 -8.68
C ARG A 133 9.09 -3.15 -7.17
N LEU A 134 10.16 -2.79 -6.45
CA LEU A 134 10.22 -2.89 -5.00
C LEU A 134 9.13 -2.05 -4.33
N LEU A 135 8.90 -0.82 -4.80
CA LEU A 135 7.84 0.05 -4.28
C LEU A 135 6.44 -0.54 -4.52
N LEU A 136 6.19 -1.10 -5.71
CA LEU A 136 4.92 -1.73 -6.06
C LEU A 136 4.63 -2.96 -5.21
N THR A 137 5.60 -3.86 -5.00
CA THR A 137 5.37 -5.04 -4.15
C THR A 137 5.10 -4.64 -2.71
N ARG A 138 5.85 -3.65 -2.19
CA ARG A 138 5.65 -3.11 -0.84
C ARG A 138 4.32 -2.39 -0.68
N PHE A 139 3.86 -1.68 -1.71
CA PHE A 139 2.54 -1.06 -1.73
C PHE A 139 1.41 -2.08 -1.62
N ILE A 140 1.47 -3.18 -2.38
CA ILE A 140 0.46 -4.24 -2.30
C ILE A 140 0.48 -4.90 -0.92
N PHE A 141 1.68 -5.20 -0.39
CA PHE A 141 1.81 -5.73 0.97
C PHE A 141 1.23 -4.77 2.02
N CYS A 142 1.47 -3.46 1.89
CA CYS A 142 0.89 -2.41 2.74
C CYS A 142 -0.63 -2.43 2.70
N SER A 143 -1.22 -2.36 1.49
CA SER A 143 -2.67 -2.33 1.31
C SER A 143 -3.34 -3.58 1.87
N ALA A 144 -2.80 -4.76 1.55
CA ALA A 144 -3.32 -6.04 2.05
C ALA A 144 -3.22 -6.13 3.58
N THR A 145 -2.07 -5.74 4.17
CA THR A 145 -1.89 -5.74 5.63
C THR A 145 -2.92 -4.83 6.32
N MET A 146 -3.12 -3.61 5.81
CA MET A 146 -4.10 -2.69 6.38
C MET A 146 -5.53 -3.24 6.23
N ARG A 147 -5.90 -3.79 5.08
CA ARG A 147 -7.24 -4.39 4.86
C ARG A 147 -7.55 -5.55 5.80
N MET A 148 -6.55 -6.35 6.14
CA MET A 148 -6.73 -7.50 7.04
C MET A 148 -6.71 -7.13 8.53
N HIS A 149 -6.17 -5.98 8.90
CA HIS A 149 -5.94 -5.66 10.31
C HIS A 149 -7.20 -5.07 10.96
N LYS A 150 -7.61 -5.62 12.11
CA LYS A 150 -8.87 -5.31 12.82
C LYS A 150 -9.13 -3.85 13.20
N ILE A 151 -8.09 -3.01 13.23
CA ILE A 151 -8.19 -1.59 13.59
C ILE A 151 -8.46 -0.70 12.37
N PHE A 152 -8.17 -1.17 11.15
CA PHE A 152 -8.41 -0.45 9.90
C PHE A 152 -9.74 -0.92 9.31
N ARG A 153 -10.81 -0.18 9.56
CA ARG A 153 -12.20 -0.61 9.25
C ARG A 153 -12.87 0.19 8.15
N GLU A 154 -12.33 1.36 7.83
CA GLU A 154 -12.90 2.25 6.83
C GLU A 154 -12.09 2.17 5.54
N THR A 155 -12.75 2.33 4.38
CA THR A 155 -12.09 2.40 3.07
C THR A 155 -11.00 3.46 3.02
N ARG A 156 -11.20 4.58 3.72
CA ARG A 156 -10.25 5.69 3.88
C ARG A 156 -8.97 5.32 4.65
N ASN A 157 -8.95 4.17 5.32
CA ASN A 157 -7.79 3.66 6.04
C ASN A 157 -6.83 2.86 5.16
N TYR A 158 -7.16 2.63 3.89
CA TYR A 158 -6.35 1.84 2.98
C TYR A 158 -5.66 2.73 1.95
N PRO A 159 -4.41 2.39 1.56
CA PRO A 159 -3.79 3.01 0.42
C PRO A 159 -4.48 2.54 -0.86
N GLU A 160 -4.49 3.42 -1.85
CA GLU A 160 -5.13 3.21 -3.14
C GLU A 160 -4.16 3.57 -4.27
N SER A 161 -4.50 3.17 -5.49
CA SER A 161 -3.68 3.48 -6.65
C SER A 161 -4.50 4.08 -7.78
N TYR A 162 -3.80 4.74 -8.68
CA TYR A 162 -4.28 5.07 -10.02
C TYR A 162 -3.27 4.58 -11.06
N PRO A 163 -3.68 3.85 -12.11
CA PRO A 163 -4.97 3.19 -12.27
C PRO A 163 -5.29 2.28 -11.08
N GLN A 164 -6.58 2.00 -10.86
CA GLN A 164 -7.00 1.15 -9.76
C GLN A 164 -6.53 -0.29 -10.00
N LEU A 165 -5.86 -0.89 -9.02
CA LEU A 165 -5.50 -2.31 -9.09
C LEU A 165 -6.75 -3.20 -8.93
N PRO A 166 -6.82 -4.34 -9.65
CA PRO A 166 -7.87 -5.33 -9.48
C PRO A 166 -7.74 -5.98 -8.10
N ARG A 167 -8.65 -5.64 -7.17
CA ARG A 167 -8.47 -5.95 -5.75
C ARG A 167 -8.39 -7.45 -5.46
N ASP A 168 -9.33 -8.23 -5.98
CA ASP A 168 -9.42 -9.68 -5.76
C ASP A 168 -8.19 -10.44 -6.28
N GLU A 169 -7.54 -9.91 -7.32
CA GLU A 169 -6.32 -10.47 -7.90
C GLU A 169 -5.04 -9.96 -7.23
N THR A 170 -5.11 -8.89 -6.43
CA THR A 170 -3.95 -8.22 -5.82
C THR A 170 -4.07 -8.12 -4.30
N VAL A 171 -4.57 -6.99 -3.78
CA VAL A 171 -4.54 -6.63 -2.35
C VAL A 171 -5.53 -7.45 -1.50
N GLU A 172 -6.53 -8.05 -2.11
CA GLU A 172 -7.52 -8.93 -1.48
C GLU A 172 -7.34 -10.40 -1.89
N ASN A 173 -6.22 -10.72 -2.56
CA ASN A 173 -5.92 -12.08 -3.01
C ASN A 173 -5.84 -13.07 -1.82
N PRO A 174 -6.61 -14.18 -1.82
CA PRO A 174 -6.63 -15.13 -0.70
C PRO A 174 -5.27 -15.77 -0.38
N HIS A 175 -4.41 -15.96 -1.38
CA HIS A 175 -3.07 -16.50 -1.16
C HIS A 175 -2.17 -15.49 -0.42
N LEU A 176 -2.22 -14.22 -0.83
CA LEU A 176 -1.52 -13.14 -0.13
C LEU A 176 -2.03 -12.99 1.32
N GLN A 177 -3.34 -13.11 1.53
CA GLN A 177 -3.92 -13.05 2.88
C GLN A 177 -3.42 -14.19 3.78
N LYS A 178 -3.36 -15.43 3.25
CA LYS A 178 -2.76 -16.57 3.96
C LYS A 178 -1.30 -16.31 4.32
N HIS A 179 -0.54 -15.69 3.42
CA HIS A 179 0.84 -15.30 3.71
C HIS A 179 0.96 -14.27 4.83
N ILE A 180 0.12 -13.23 4.84
CA ILE A 180 0.10 -12.22 5.89
C ILE A 180 -0.24 -12.86 7.24
N LEU A 181 -1.24 -13.74 7.27
CA LEU A 181 -1.62 -14.47 8.48
C LEU A 181 -0.51 -15.40 8.99
N GLU A 182 0.23 -16.04 8.09
CA GLU A 182 1.39 -16.86 8.47
C GLU A 182 2.54 -16.00 9.02
N LEU A 183 2.81 -14.82 8.43
CA LEU A 183 3.78 -13.88 8.98
C LEU A 183 3.36 -13.42 10.39
N ALA A 184 2.06 -13.17 10.60
CA ALA A 184 1.51 -12.85 11.90
C ALA A 184 1.62 -14.02 12.89
N SER A 185 1.45 -15.27 12.45
CA SER A 185 1.66 -16.47 13.26
C SER A 185 3.11 -16.61 13.72
N ILE A 186 4.09 -16.36 12.85
CA ILE A 186 5.53 -16.40 13.19
C ILE A 186 5.84 -15.40 14.33
N LEU A 187 5.08 -14.30 14.39
CA LEU A 187 5.23 -13.21 15.34
C LEU A 187 4.30 -13.30 16.56
N ASP A 188 3.46 -14.34 16.65
CA ASP A 188 2.45 -14.51 17.69
C ASP A 188 1.48 -13.32 17.84
N VAL A 189 1.14 -12.68 16.71
CA VAL A 189 0.21 -11.53 16.64
C VAL A 189 -0.97 -11.79 15.69
N ARG A 190 -1.24 -13.05 15.37
CA ARG A 190 -2.32 -13.43 14.44
C ARG A 190 -3.69 -12.88 14.88
N ASN A 191 -3.91 -12.77 16.19
CA ASN A 191 -5.15 -12.29 16.80
C ASN A 191 -5.54 -10.84 16.42
N VAL A 192 -4.63 -10.01 15.92
CA VAL A 192 -4.96 -8.63 15.48
C VAL A 192 -5.46 -8.54 14.03
N PHE A 193 -5.43 -9.65 13.29
CA PHE A 193 -5.88 -9.75 11.91
C PHE A 193 -7.22 -10.50 11.83
N PHE A 194 -8.02 -10.16 10.81
CA PHE A 194 -9.20 -10.94 10.45
C PHE A 194 -8.79 -12.27 9.83
N GLU A 195 -9.44 -13.34 10.26
CA GLU A 195 -9.36 -14.64 9.60
C GLU A 195 -10.53 -14.72 8.65
N ASN A 196 -10.27 -14.71 7.34
CA ASN A 196 -11.30 -15.08 6.39
C ASN A 196 -11.48 -16.58 6.54
N THR A 197 -12.49 -17.00 7.31
CA THR A 197 -13.02 -18.36 7.25
C THR A 197 -13.53 -18.54 5.83
N ILE A 198 -12.86 -19.41 5.07
CA ILE A 198 -13.27 -19.77 3.70
C ILE A 198 -14.59 -20.59 3.71
N ASP A 199 -15.17 -20.85 4.88
CA ASP A 199 -16.27 -21.80 5.08
C ASP A 199 -17.69 -21.20 5.19
N ASP A 200 -17.89 -19.92 4.86
CA ASP A 200 -19.25 -19.33 4.82
C ASP A 200 -19.62 -18.85 3.40
N TYR A 201 -19.66 -19.76 2.43
CA TYR A 201 -20.48 -19.65 1.21
C TYR A 201 -20.95 -21.03 0.75
#